data_AF-A0A964PCF6-F1
#
_entry.id   AF-A0A964PCF6-F1
#
_cell.length_a   1.000
_cell.length_b   1.000
_cell.length_c   1.000
_cell.angle_alpha   90.00
_cell.angle_beta   90.00
_cell.angle_gamma   90.00
#
_symmetry.space_group_name_H-M   'P 1'
#
loop_
_entity.id
_entity.type
_entity.pdbx_description
1 polymer ?
#
loop_
_entity_poly.entity_id
_entity_poly.type
_entity_poly.pdbx_seq_one_letter_code
_entity_poly.pdbx_strand_id
1 'polypeptide(L)' 'MAVFDHPYFALTGPDGSFEIPRVPAGAEVTLMAWHEVVVLNALGVQGKQITLEAGDNEFNFKLKAK' A
#
# COMPACT_ATOMS: atom_id res chain seq x y z
N MET A 1 -10.82 -11.55 -2.89
CA MET A 1 -9.51 -11.77 -3.57
C MET A 1 -9.40 -10.79 -4.72
N ALA A 2 -8.54 -9.79 -4.60
CA ALA A 2 -8.21 -8.90 -5.71
C ALA A 2 -7.12 -9.55 -6.57
N VAL A 3 -7.25 -9.45 -7.89
CA VAL A 3 -6.19 -9.78 -8.85
C VAL A 3 -5.62 -8.45 -9.32
N PHE A 4 -4.31 -8.25 -9.16
CA PHE A 4 -3.62 -7.04 -9.60
C PHE A 4 -2.93 -7.30 -10.93
N ASP A 5 -2.84 -6.26 -11.78
CA ASP A 5 -2.08 -6.30 -13.03
C ASP A 5 -0.55 -6.25 -12.80
N HIS A 6 -0.11 -6.26 -11.53
CA HIS A 6 1.29 -6.29 -11.10
C HIS A 6 1.52 -7.29 -9.96
N PRO A 7 2.73 -7.83 -9.80
CA PRO A 7 3.04 -8.81 -8.75
C PRO A 7 3.32 -8.20 -7.36
N TYR A 8 3.39 -6.88 -7.25
CA TYR A 8 3.83 -6.19 -6.03
C TYR A 8 2.70 -5.98 -5.02
N PHE A 9 2.66 -6.79 -3.97
CA PHE A 9 1.75 -6.60 -2.84
C PHE A 9 2.36 -7.20 -1.58
N ALA A 10 1.88 -6.76 -0.42
CA ALA A 10 2.21 -7.33 0.88
C ALA A 10 0.94 -7.48 1.71
N LEU A 11 0.91 -8.52 2.54
CA LEU A 11 -0.09 -8.63 3.59
C LEU A 11 0.46 -7.94 4.83
N THR A 12 -0.33 -7.04 5.41
CA THR A 12 0.03 -6.35 6.64
C THR A 12 0.04 -7.33 7.81
N GLY A 13 1.12 -7.31 8.59
CA GLY A 13 1.29 -8.11 9.80
C GLY A 13 0.39 -7.64 10.96
N PRO A 14 0.31 -8.43 12.05
CA PRO A 14 -0.52 -8.09 13.21
C PRO A 14 -0.13 -6.77 13.90
N ASP A 15 1.11 -6.33 13.73
CA ASP A 15 1.68 -5.09 14.26
C ASP A 15 1.55 -3.90 13.29
N GLY A 16 0.93 -4.09 12.12
CA GLY A 16 0.80 -3.05 11.10
C GLY A 16 1.99 -2.97 10.14
N SER A 17 3.04 -3.78 10.32
CA SER A 17 4.20 -3.81 9.42
C SER A 17 3.87 -4.46 8.07
N PHE A 18 4.54 -4.02 7.01
CA PHE A 18 4.46 -4.62 5.69
C PHE A 18 5.76 -4.37 4.93
N GLU A 19 6.14 -5.29 4.06
CA GLU A 19 7.34 -5.17 3.21
C GLU A 19 7.04 -5.71 1.82
N ILE A 20 7.35 -4.93 0.78
CA ILE A 20 7.28 -5.36 -0.62
C ILE A 20 8.71 -5.39 -1.17
N PRO A 21 9.39 -6.55 -1.19
CA PRO A 21 10.78 -6.62 -1.60
C PRO A 21 10.93 -6.48 -3.12
N ARG A 22 12.07 -5.89 -3.54
CA ARG A 22 12.53 -5.85 -4.94
C ARG A 22 11.60 -5.10 -5.90
N VAL A 23 10.95 -4.03 -5.46
CA VAL A 23 10.29 -3.11 -6.39
C VAL A 23 11.38 -2.33 -7.15
N PRO A 24 11.30 -2.21 -8.49
CA PRO A 24 12.30 -1.48 -9.26
C PRO A 24 12.47 -0.03 -8.79
N ALA A 25 13.72 0.38 -8.54
CA ALA A 25 14.04 1.77 -8.26
C ALA A 25 13.71 2.65 -9.48
N GLY A 26 13.29 3.89 -9.23
CA GLY A 26 12.85 4.84 -10.25
C GLY A 26 11.46 4.58 -10.81
N ALA A 27 10.75 3.55 -10.37
CA ALA A 27 9.38 3.30 -10.79
C ALA A 27 8.42 4.35 -10.19
N GLU A 28 7.56 4.90 -11.04
CA GLU A 28 6.38 5.64 -10.60
C GLU A 28 5.28 4.64 -10.25
N VAL A 29 4.83 4.67 -9.00
CA VAL A 29 3.83 3.73 -8.49
C VAL A 29 2.73 4.47 -7.76
N THR A 30 1.56 3.84 -7.72
CA THR A 30 0.48 4.26 -6.81
C THR A 30 0.52 3.37 -5.59
N LEU A 31 0.97 3.91 -4.46
CA LEU A 31 0.96 3.21 -3.18
C LEU A 31 -0.47 3.18 -2.63
N MET A 32 -0.97 1.98 -2.34
CA MET A 32 -2.33 1.75 -1.83
C MET A 32 -2.31 0.86 -0.59
N ALA A 33 -3.15 1.19 0.39
CA ALA A 33 -3.48 0.31 1.52
C ALA A 33 -4.97 -0.01 1.48
N TRP A 34 -5.32 -1.28 1.63
CA TRP A 34 -6.68 -1.78 1.56
C TRP A 34 -7.02 -2.60 2.81
N HIS A 35 -8.22 -2.40 3.38
CA HIS A 35 -8.76 -3.20 4.48
C HIS A 35 -10.24 -3.48 4.23
N GLU A 36 -10.64 -4.76 4.11
CA GLU A 36 -12.03 -5.14 3.88
C GLU A 36 -12.84 -4.95 5.18
N VAL A 37 -13.81 -4.03 5.19
CA VAL A 37 -14.89 -3.99 6.18
C VAL A 37 -16.22 -4.05 5.44
N VAL A 38 -17.17 -4.84 5.95
CA VAL A 38 -18.57 -4.99 5.46
C VAL A 38 -19.41 -3.70 5.70
N VAL A 39 -18.77 -2.53 5.64
CA VAL A 39 -19.44 -1.24 5.51
C VAL A 39 -18.70 -0.47 4.43
N LEU A 40 -19.22 -0.59 3.21
CA LEU A 40 -19.10 0.33 2.07
C LEU A 40 -17.99 1.39 2.19
N ASN A 41 -16.88 1.16 1.50
CA ASN A 41 -16.04 2.20 0.89
C ASN A 41 -15.56 3.33 1.81
N ALA A 42 -15.47 3.11 3.14
CA ALA A 42 -15.12 4.16 4.10
C ALA A 42 -13.64 4.59 4.03
N LEU A 43 -12.79 3.78 3.40
CA LEU A 43 -11.41 4.12 3.07
C LEU A 43 -11.35 4.34 1.57
N GLY A 44 -11.58 5.59 1.16
CA GLY A 44 -11.58 5.98 -0.24
C GLY A 44 -10.34 5.46 -0.97
N VAL A 45 -10.52 5.21 -2.27
CA VAL A 45 -9.50 4.83 -3.25
C VAL A 45 -8.51 5.99 -3.47
N GLN A 46 -7.85 6.47 -2.43
CA GLN A 46 -6.86 7.53 -2.52
C GLN A 46 -5.48 6.90 -2.33
N GLY A 47 -5.01 6.28 -3.40
CA GLY A 47 -3.61 5.90 -3.52
C GLY A 47 -2.72 7.15 -3.59
N LYS A 48 -1.48 7.02 -3.12
CA LYS A 48 -0.47 8.08 -3.20
C LYS A 48 0.47 7.78 -4.35
N GLN A 49 0.57 8.67 -5.34
CA GLN A 49 1.63 8.58 -6.35
C GLN A 49 2.97 8.91 -5.71
N ILE A 50 3.96 8.04 -5.94
CA ILE A 50 5.32 8.18 -5.45
C ILE A 50 6.30 7.67 -6.50
N THR A 51 7.52 8.18 -6.45
CA THR A 51 8.68 7.63 -7.17
C THR A 51 9.55 6.91 -6.14
N LEU A 52 9.94 5.67 -6.43
CA LEU A 52 10.79 4.89 -5.53
C LEU A 52 12.26 5.26 -5.73
N GLU A 53 12.97 5.55 -4.64
CA GLU A 53 14.41 5.73 -4.65
C GLU A 53 15.13 4.38 -4.47
N ALA A 54 16.41 4.32 -4.83
CA ALA A 54 17.21 3.13 -4.57
C ALA A 54 17.43 2.95 -3.06
N GLY A 55 17.21 1.74 -2.56
CA GLY A 55 17.34 1.41 -1.13
C GLY A 55 16.00 1.41 -0.40
N ASP A 56 16.04 1.61 0.91
CA ASP A 56 14.87 1.50 1.76
C ASP A 56 13.99 2.74 1.65
N ASN A 57 12.71 2.53 1.31
CA ASN A 57 11.70 3.58 1.24
C ASN A 57 10.65 3.31 2.33
N GLU A 58 10.53 4.20 3.34
CA GLU A 58 9.57 4.04 4.44
C GLU A 58 8.32 4.91 4.22
N PHE A 59 7.13 4.29 4.33
CA PHE A 59 5.85 4.98 4.21
C PHE A 59 4.91 4.62 5.36
N ASN A 60 4.32 5.64 5.98
CA ASN A 60 3.37 5.49 7.09
C ASN A 60 1.96 5.92 6.67
N PHE A 61 0.96 5.09 6.97
CA PHE A 61 -0.46 5.43 6.80
C PHE A 61 -1.05 5.87 8.14
N LYS A 62 -1.74 7.02 8.17
CA LYS A 62 -2.46 7.49 9.36
C LYS A 62 -3.97 7.46 9.07
N LEU A 63 -4.69 6.62 9.81
CA LEU A 63 -6.14 6.56 9.76
C LEU A 63 -6.71 7.24 11.01
N LYS A 64 -7.67 8.15 10.82
CA LYS A 64 -8.48 8.69 11.93
C LYS A 64 -9.87 8.06 11.86
N ALA A 65 -10.17 7.17 12.79
CA ALA A 65 -11.54 6.71 13.01
C ALA A 65 -12.39 7.85 13.60
N LYS A 66 -13.68 7.88 13.30
CA LYS A 66 -14.66 8.75 13.97
C LYS A 66 -15.19 8.09 15.22
#